data_AF-A0A1G0QLL7-F1
#
_entry.id   AF-A0A1G0QLL7-F1
#
_cell.length_a   1.000
_cell.length_b   1.000
_cell.length_c   1.000
_cell.angle_alpha   90.00
_cell.angle_beta   90.00
_cell.angle_gamma   90.00
#
_symmetry.space_group_name_H-M   'P 1'
#
loop_
_entity.id
_entity.type
_entity.pdbx_description
1 polymer ?
#
loop_
_entity_poly.entity_id
_entity_poly.type
_entity_poly.pdbx_seq_one_letter_code
_entity_poly.pdbx_strand_id
1 'polypeptide(L)'
;MIDTKYSPIFIVTVDTEFDDAWTKPETIKLDNVKEIPRSQVLCQKYNIIPTYLLTYECAVREEAVSVLKPISEAEKCEIGHHLHAWSTPPFQKENIRRDIDLDWLHAY
;
A
#
# COMPACT_ATOMS: atom_id res chain seq x y z
N MET A 1 24.21 -33.70 -1.88
CA MET A 1 23.77 -32.94 -0.68
C MET A 1 23.88 -31.47 -1.06
N ILE A 2 22.79 -30.72 -0.99
CA ILE A 2 22.82 -29.27 -1.26
C ILE A 2 23.44 -28.63 -0.01
N ASP A 3 24.51 -27.85 -0.22
CA ASP A 3 25.19 -27.09 0.82
C ASP A 3 24.23 -25.98 1.31
N THR A 4 23.66 -26.15 2.51
CA THR A 4 22.67 -25.23 3.09
C THR A 4 23.31 -24.02 3.78
N LYS A 5 24.59 -23.73 3.53
CA LYS A 5 25.31 -22.74 4.33
C LYS A 5 24.72 -21.34 4.25
N TYR A 6 24.02 -20.99 3.16
CA TYR A 6 23.22 -19.77 3.03
C TYR A 6 22.07 -19.99 2.02
N SER A 7 20.83 -20.09 2.51
CA SER A 7 19.64 -19.93 1.64
C SER A 7 19.34 -18.43 1.50
N PRO A 8 19.23 -17.90 0.27
CA PRO A 8 18.85 -16.50 0.08
C PRO A 8 17.44 -16.26 0.62
N ILE A 9 17.28 -15.15 1.33
CA ILE A 9 15.97 -14.68 1.77
C ILE A 9 15.35 -13.91 0.60
N PHE A 10 14.13 -14.28 0.22
CA PHE A 10 13.34 -13.58 -0.78
C PHE A 10 12.09 -13.00 -0.13
N ILE A 11 11.89 -11.69 -0.29
CA ILE A 11 10.78 -10.94 0.30
C ILE A 11 10.08 -10.19 -0.82
N VAL A 12 8.75 -10.13 -0.74
CA VAL A 12 7.92 -9.33 -1.63
C VAL A 12 7.25 -8.24 -0.80
N THR A 13 7.54 -6.99 -1.15
CA THR A 13 6.82 -5.82 -0.65
C THR A 13 6.04 -5.19 -1.79
N VAL A 14 4.89 -4.60 -1.48
CA VAL A 14 4.07 -3.86 -2.44
C VAL A 14 3.75 -2.50 -1.84
N ASP A 15 4.31 -1.44 -2.42
CA ASP A 15 3.90 -0.07 -2.13
C ASP A 15 2.49 0.11 -2.66
N THR A 16 1.54 0.16 -1.74
CA THR A 16 0.10 0.19 -2.01
C THR A 16 -0.34 1.65 -1.96
N GLU A 17 -0.11 2.33 -3.07
CA GLU A 17 -0.38 3.76 -3.28
C GLU A 17 -1.68 3.98 -4.04
N PHE A 18 -2.10 5.24 -4.12
CA PHE A 18 -3.26 5.66 -4.89
C PHE A 18 -3.02 5.65 -6.40
N ASP A 19 -4.12 5.66 -7.15
CA ASP A 19 -4.10 5.63 -8.61
C ASP A 19 -3.30 6.81 -9.16
N ASP A 20 -2.41 6.50 -10.12
CA ASP A 20 -1.63 7.48 -10.85
C ASP A 20 -0.89 8.48 -9.94
N ALA A 21 -0.33 8.02 -8.82
CA ALA A 21 0.31 8.89 -7.82
C ALA A 21 1.37 9.84 -8.40
N TRP A 22 2.07 9.41 -9.44
CA TRP A 22 3.05 10.19 -10.21
C TRP A 22 2.46 11.43 -10.91
N THR A 23 1.16 11.42 -11.22
CA THR A 23 0.45 12.48 -11.95
C THR A 23 -0.04 13.62 -11.06
N LYS A 24 0.13 13.49 -9.73
CA LYS A 24 -0.23 14.52 -8.75
C LYS A 24 -1.72 14.91 -8.83
N PRO A 25 -2.66 13.94 -8.76
CA PRO A 25 -4.08 14.20 -8.88
C PRO A 25 -4.61 15.00 -7.68
N GLU A 26 -5.50 15.96 -7.92
CA GLU A 26 -6.16 16.70 -6.83
C GLU A 26 -7.13 15.83 -6.01
N THR A 27 -7.56 14.69 -6.56
CA THR A 27 -8.48 13.76 -5.92
C THR A 27 -7.87 12.37 -5.96
N ILE A 28 -7.78 11.75 -4.79
CA ILE A 28 -7.21 10.42 -4.63
C ILE A 28 -8.28 9.37 -5.00
N LYS A 29 -7.89 8.42 -5.85
CA LYS A 29 -8.66 7.22 -6.16
C LYS A 29 -7.83 5.98 -5.83
N LEU A 30 -8.51 4.90 -5.45
CA LEU A 30 -7.89 3.62 -5.04
C LEU A 30 -8.45 2.45 -5.87
N ASP A 31 -8.77 2.67 -7.15
CA ASP A 31 -9.31 1.63 -8.00
C ASP A 31 -8.30 0.49 -8.22
N ASN A 32 -7.00 0.79 -8.23
CA ASN A 32 -5.92 -0.19 -8.28
C ASN A 32 -5.95 -1.21 -7.12
N VAL A 33 -6.46 -0.84 -5.94
CA VAL A 33 -6.53 -1.73 -4.77
C VAL A 33 -7.43 -2.94 -5.04
N LYS A 34 -8.40 -2.81 -5.94
CA LYS A 34 -9.27 -3.92 -6.38
C LYS A 34 -8.52 -5.05 -7.08
N GLU A 35 -7.30 -4.79 -7.55
CA GLU A 35 -6.44 -5.79 -8.20
C GLU A 35 -5.53 -6.56 -7.21
N ILE A 36 -5.47 -6.14 -5.93
CA ILE A 36 -4.69 -6.84 -4.90
C ILE A 36 -5.06 -8.33 -4.77
N PRO A 37 -6.33 -8.75 -4.80
CA PRO A 37 -6.68 -10.17 -4.73
C PRO A 37 -5.99 -11.01 -5.82
N ARG A 38 -5.79 -10.46 -7.02
CA ARG A 38 -5.09 -11.15 -8.11
C ARG A 38 -3.60 -11.33 -7.81
N SER A 39 -2.93 -10.32 -7.27
CA SER A 39 -1.51 -10.43 -6.87
C SER A 39 -1.33 -11.32 -5.63
N GLN A 40 -2.29 -11.29 -4.71
CA GLN A 40 -2.34 -12.17 -3.53
C GLN A 40 -2.42 -13.65 -3.92
N VAL A 41 -3.29 -14.00 -4.89
CA VAL A 41 -3.39 -15.38 -5.41
C VAL A 41 -2.06 -15.85 -6.01
N LEU A 42 -1.33 -14.95 -6.68
CA LEU A 42 0.00 -15.27 -7.21
C LEU A 42 1.01 -15.53 -6.09
N CYS A 43 1.05 -14.69 -5.06
CA CYS A 43 1.94 -14.89 -3.90
C CYS A 43 1.65 -16.23 -3.21
N GLN A 44 0.37 -16.54 -2.99
CA GLN A 44 -0.06 -17.80 -2.38
C GLN A 44 0.36 -19.03 -3.20
N LYS A 45 0.27 -18.97 -4.53
CA LYS A 45 0.74 -20.04 -5.42
C LYS A 45 2.21 -20.40 -5.19
N TYR A 46 3.03 -19.44 -4.77
CA TYR A 46 4.46 -19.63 -4.51
C TYR A 46 4.81 -19.67 -3.01
N ASN A 47 3.82 -19.79 -2.12
CA ASN A 47 4.00 -19.76 -0.66
C ASN A 47 4.71 -18.50 -0.15
N ILE A 48 4.48 -17.36 -0.80
CA ILE A 48 5.00 -16.05 -0.39
C ILE A 48 3.92 -15.36 0.45
N ILE A 49 4.32 -14.82 1.60
CA ILE A 49 3.52 -13.88 2.41
C ILE A 49 4.01 -12.48 2.04
N PRO A 50 3.26 -11.70 1.24
CA PRO A 50 3.67 -10.35 0.87
C PRO A 50 3.45 -9.37 2.03
N THR A 51 4.25 -8.31 2.07
CA THR A 51 3.99 -7.14 2.93
C THR A 51 3.41 -6.01 2.08
N TYR A 52 2.17 -5.60 2.37
CA TYR A 52 1.54 -4.44 1.73
C TYR A 52 1.87 -3.18 2.55
N LEU A 53 2.60 -2.25 1.95
CA LEU A 53 3.01 -1.00 2.57
C LEU A 53 2.01 0.09 2.16
N LEU A 54 1.15 0.48 3.09
CA LEU A 54 -0.02 1.31 2.80
C LEU A 54 0.30 2.80 2.93
N THR A 55 -0.15 3.57 1.96
CA THR A 55 -0.33 5.01 2.13
C THR A 55 -1.46 5.30 3.12
N TYR A 56 -1.55 6.56 3.57
CA TYR A 56 -2.55 6.95 4.58
C TYR A 56 -3.98 6.64 4.12
N GLU A 57 -4.33 7.05 2.91
CA GLU A 57 -5.63 6.79 2.30
C GLU A 57 -5.95 5.29 2.19
N CYS A 58 -4.98 4.44 1.81
CA CYS A 58 -5.15 3.00 1.75
C CYS A 58 -5.39 2.39 3.14
N ALA A 59 -4.83 3.00 4.20
CA ALA A 59 -4.99 2.53 5.56
C ALA A 59 -6.32 2.94 6.22
N VAL A 60 -6.97 4.02 5.76
CA VAL A 60 -8.15 4.59 6.44
C VAL A 60 -9.44 4.57 5.63
N ARG A 61 -9.37 4.43 4.30
CA ARG A 61 -10.55 4.46 3.43
C ARG A 61 -11.11 3.05 3.23
N GLU A 62 -12.45 2.96 3.26
CA GLU A 62 -13.17 1.68 3.24
C GLU A 62 -12.91 0.89 1.96
N GLU A 63 -12.72 1.55 0.82
CA GLU A 63 -12.46 0.87 -0.46
C GLU A 63 -11.18 0.03 -0.45
N ALA A 64 -10.18 0.41 0.36
CA ALA A 64 -8.95 -0.36 0.52
C ALA A 64 -9.01 -1.32 1.71
N VAL A 65 -9.56 -0.86 2.84
CA VAL A 65 -9.72 -1.68 4.06
C VAL A 65 -10.55 -2.94 3.78
N SER A 66 -11.63 -2.82 3.00
CA SER A 66 -12.49 -3.96 2.64
C SER A 66 -11.77 -5.04 1.83
N VAL A 67 -10.68 -4.70 1.13
CA VAL A 67 -9.85 -5.64 0.38
C VAL A 67 -8.73 -6.24 1.25
N LEU A 68 -8.00 -5.38 1.97
CA LEU A 68 -6.77 -5.77 2.68
C LEU A 68 -7.04 -6.46 4.02
N LYS A 69 -8.09 -6.03 4.74
CA LYS A 69 -8.38 -6.55 6.09
C LYS A 69 -8.64 -8.06 6.10
N PRO A 70 -9.48 -8.64 5.21
CA PRO A 70 -9.69 -10.09 5.20
C PRO A 70 -8.41 -10.89 4.88
N ILE A 71 -7.51 -10.35 4.07
CA ILE A 71 -6.23 -11.00 3.72
C ILE A 71 -5.30 -11.02 4.93
N SER A 72 -5.24 -9.89 5.66
CA SER A 72 -4.45 -9.74 6.89
C SER A 72 -5.00 -10.61 8.02
N GLU A 73 -6.31 -10.61 8.26
CA GLU A 73 -6.97 -11.46 9.27
C GLU A 73 -6.79 -12.96 9.01
N ALA A 74 -6.61 -13.36 7.75
CA ALA A 74 -6.29 -14.73 7.36
C ALA A 74 -4.78 -15.07 7.45
N GLU A 75 -3.96 -14.15 7.96
CA GLU A 75 -2.50 -14.25 8.05
C GLU A 75 -1.86 -14.56 6.69
N LYS A 76 -2.43 -14.00 5.61
CA LYS A 76 -1.95 -14.18 4.23
C LYS A 76 -1.13 -13.01 3.71
N CYS A 77 -1.00 -11.94 4.49
CA CYS A 77 -0.10 -10.84 4.24
C CYS A 77 0.32 -10.18 5.55
N GLU A 78 1.39 -9.38 5.48
CA GLU A 78 1.73 -8.40 6.50
C GLU A 78 1.29 -7.01 6.05
N ILE A 79 1.03 -6.10 7.00
CA ILE A 79 0.67 -4.70 6.74
C ILE A 79 1.75 -3.80 7.32
N GLY A 80 2.29 -2.91 6.50
CA GLY A 80 3.19 -1.82 6.91
C GLY A 80 2.72 -0.47 6.38
N HIS A 81 3.50 0.57 6.61
CA HIS A 81 3.17 1.93 6.22
C HIS A 81 4.18 2.47 5.18
N HIS A 82 3.66 3.13 4.14
CA HIS A 82 4.37 3.90 3.13
C HIS A 82 3.76 5.31 3.09
N LEU A 83 3.96 6.11 4.14
CA LEU A 83 3.27 7.39 4.29
C LEU A 83 3.92 8.50 3.45
N HIS A 84 3.10 9.36 2.87
CA HIS A 84 3.51 10.52 2.09
C HIS A 84 3.18 11.81 2.84
N ALA A 85 4.11 12.77 2.87
CA ALA A 85 3.88 14.04 3.56
C ALA A 85 2.70 14.85 2.99
N TRP A 86 2.38 14.66 1.70
CA TRP A 86 1.31 15.38 1.02
C TRP A 86 -0.07 14.71 1.12
N SER A 87 -0.18 13.44 1.51
CA SER A 87 -1.49 12.76 1.67
C SER A 87 -1.76 12.29 3.10
N THR A 88 -0.77 12.41 4.00
CA THR A 88 -0.87 11.97 5.40
C THR A 88 -1.04 13.17 6.32
N PRO A 89 -2.07 13.18 7.20
CA PRO A 89 -2.19 14.20 8.24
C PRO A 89 -0.99 14.21 9.20
N PRO A 90 -0.68 15.36 9.82
CA PRO A 90 -1.38 16.64 9.69
C PRO A 90 -1.04 17.38 8.40
N PHE A 91 -2.06 17.97 7.78
CA PHE A 91 -1.90 18.86 6.62
C PHE A 91 -1.61 20.29 7.08
N GLN A 92 -0.88 21.07 6.27
CA GLN A 92 -0.57 22.48 6.55
C GLN A 92 -1.84 23.35 6.52
N LYS A 93 -2.76 23.03 5.61
CA LYS A 93 -4.09 23.64 5.52
C LYS A 93 -5.16 22.60 5.86
N GLU A 94 -6.34 23.08 6.27
CA GLU A 94 -7.48 22.20 6.51
C GLU A 94 -7.87 21.46 5.23
N ASN A 95 -7.57 20.17 5.18
CA ASN A 95 -7.89 19.30 4.05
C ASN A 95 -9.20 18.55 4.34
N ILE A 96 -10.32 19.23 4.10
CA ILE A 96 -11.67 18.68 4.33
C ILE A 96 -11.89 17.38 3.55
N ARG A 97 -11.26 17.25 2.37
CA ARG A 97 -11.38 16.07 1.51
C ARG A 97 -10.47 14.91 1.93
N ARG A 98 -9.48 15.15 2.80
CA ARG A 98 -8.42 14.19 3.14
C ARG A 98 -7.75 13.62 1.88
N ASP A 99 -7.53 14.49 0.89
CA ASP A 99 -6.80 14.19 -0.35
C ASP A 99 -5.35 14.73 -0.25
N ILE A 100 -4.86 15.43 -1.27
CA ILE A 100 -3.48 15.93 -1.36
C ILE A 100 -3.38 17.37 -0.83
N ASP A 101 -2.37 17.64 0.00
CA ASP A 101 -1.88 18.97 0.35
C ASP A 101 -0.77 19.40 -0.62
N LEU A 102 -1.15 20.28 -1.55
CA LEU A 102 -0.28 20.75 -2.63
C LEU A 102 0.92 21.55 -2.11
N ASP A 103 0.86 22.12 -0.90
CA ASP A 103 1.98 22.89 -0.34
C ASP A 103 3.21 21.98 -0.09
N TRP A 104 2.99 20.70 0.18
CA TRP A 104 4.05 19.69 0.40
C TRP A 104 4.57 19.05 -0.88
N LEU A 105 3.85 19.21 -1.99
CA LEU A 105 4.15 18.55 -3.25
C LEU A 105 5.42 19.08 -3.94
N HIS A 106 5.93 20.22 -3.46
CA HIS A 106 7.18 20.85 -3.89
C HIS A 106 8.41 20.31 -3.18
N ALA A 107 8.27 19.35 -2.25
CA ALA A 107 9.39 18.73 -1.55
C ALA A 107 10.15 17.65 -2.39
N TYR A 108 9.88 17.58 -3.71
CA TYR A 108 10.52 16.70 -4.69
C TYR A 108 11.15 17.51 -5.83
#